data_AF-A0A966D113-F1
#
_entry.id   AF-A0A966D113-F1
#
_cell.length_a   1.000
_cell.length_b   1.000
_cell.length_c   1.000
_cell.angle_alpha   90.00
_cell.angle_beta   90.00
_cell.angle_gamma   90.00
#
_symmetry.space_group_name_H-M   'P 1'
#
loop_
_entity.id
_entity.type
_entity.pdbx_description
1 polymer ?
#
loop_
_entity_poly.entity_id
_entity_poly.type
_entity_poly.pdbx_seq_one_letter_code
_entity_poly.pdbx_strand_id
1 'polypeptide(L)'
;THALTGMTGVLKNQFGVISGIAKAKLHVQFPNLEDFARLLTDINRHVRPRFAVMDAIISMEGNGPKNGHPRQTGWLLVSTDLVAIDTAAALLIGLDPRTLPFIRIAAAGGLGECRPDQIHVTLIRQQGDSIISSEHPLPEIADRLGVKGFKQAETRHSTLSRATRMAPLLKRFVLSRPVIDPDICTRCGLCETVCPLDPKAVRQIKARTVPVYQYSRCIRCYCCQETCPAGAITVRRTLIGRWFRT
;
A
#
# COMPACT_ATOMS: atom_id res chain seq x y z
N THR A 1 0.31 6.44 -0.74
CA THR A 1 1.29 5.34 -0.55
C THR A 1 0.87 4.42 0.58
N HIS A 2 1.43 3.21 0.61
CA HIS A 2 1.15 2.20 1.62
C HIS A 2 2.40 1.37 1.91
N ALA A 3 2.70 1.11 3.19
CA ALA A 3 3.91 0.42 3.59
C ALA A 3 4.05 -0.99 2.99
N LEU A 4 2.99 -1.80 3.04
CA LEU A 4 3.00 -3.17 2.50
C LEU A 4 2.98 -3.24 0.97
N THR A 5 2.03 -2.56 0.34
CA THR A 5 1.70 -2.71 -1.10
C THR A 5 2.28 -1.62 -1.99
N GLY A 6 3.09 -0.71 -1.46
CA GLY A 6 3.63 0.47 -2.16
C GLY A 6 2.62 1.61 -2.28
N MET A 7 1.41 1.32 -2.73
CA MET A 7 0.29 2.24 -2.77
C MET A 7 -1.03 1.59 -2.35
N THR A 8 -2.02 2.43 -2.09
CA THR A 8 -3.42 2.02 -1.97
C THR A 8 -4.12 2.53 -3.21
N GLY A 9 -4.79 1.62 -3.93
CA GLY A 9 -5.58 1.89 -5.12
C GLY A 9 -6.91 1.15 -5.05
N VAL A 10 -7.67 1.14 -6.15
CA VAL A 10 -9.02 0.56 -6.23
C VAL A 10 -9.02 -0.95 -5.97
N LEU A 11 -8.02 -1.68 -6.45
CA LEU A 11 -7.91 -3.13 -6.26
C LEU A 11 -7.75 -3.47 -4.77
N LYS A 12 -6.84 -2.75 -4.08
CA LYS A 12 -6.63 -2.92 -2.63
C LYS A 12 -7.83 -2.42 -1.83
N ASN A 13 -8.54 -1.39 -2.31
CA ASN A 13 -9.71 -0.85 -1.62
C ASN A 13 -10.81 -1.91 -1.45
N GLN A 14 -10.93 -2.86 -2.38
CA GLN A 14 -11.88 -3.97 -2.26
C GLN A 14 -11.61 -4.89 -1.05
N PHE A 15 -10.41 -4.86 -0.46
CA PHE A 15 -10.18 -5.56 0.80
C PHE A 15 -11.07 -5.06 1.95
N GLY A 16 -11.68 -3.88 1.80
CA GLY A 16 -12.71 -3.35 2.70
C GLY A 16 -13.99 -4.17 2.77
N VAL A 17 -14.29 -5.03 1.78
CA VAL A 17 -15.46 -5.92 1.84
C VAL A 17 -15.33 -6.98 2.92
N ILE A 18 -14.10 -7.29 3.35
CA ILE A 18 -13.84 -8.21 4.45
C ILE A 18 -13.97 -7.45 5.77
N SER A 19 -15.00 -7.80 6.54
CA SER A 19 -15.32 -7.13 7.80
C SER A 19 -14.66 -7.78 9.03
N GLY A 20 -14.47 -6.96 10.06
CA GLY A 20 -14.08 -7.41 11.40
C GLY A 20 -12.80 -8.24 11.49
N ILE A 21 -12.83 -9.28 12.31
CA ILE A 21 -11.67 -10.12 12.64
C ILE A 21 -11.17 -10.92 11.43
N ALA A 22 -12.02 -11.19 10.44
CA ALA A 22 -11.62 -11.90 9.23
C ALA A 22 -10.50 -11.16 8.47
N LYS A 23 -10.59 -9.83 8.39
CA LYS A 23 -9.57 -8.98 7.76
C LYS A 23 -8.20 -9.12 8.43
N ALA A 24 -8.20 -9.22 9.75
CA ALA A 24 -7.00 -9.43 10.56
C ALA A 24 -6.42 -10.85 10.34
N LYS A 25 -7.29 -11.89 10.34
CA LYS A 25 -6.89 -13.29 10.11
C LYS A 25 -6.25 -13.50 8.73
N LEU A 26 -6.76 -12.84 7.69
CA LEU A 26 -6.21 -12.96 6.34
C LEU A 26 -4.76 -12.46 6.25
N HIS A 27 -4.37 -11.44 7.02
CA HIS A 27 -2.96 -11.01 7.05
C HIS A 27 -2.05 -12.06 7.70
N VAL A 28 -2.56 -12.89 8.61
CA VAL A 28 -1.80 -13.99 9.23
C VAL A 28 -1.68 -15.16 8.26
N GLN A 29 -2.75 -15.47 7.53
CA GLN A 29 -2.77 -16.53 6.53
C GLN A 29 -1.91 -16.21 5.31
N PHE A 30 -1.84 -14.93 4.93
CA PHE A 30 -1.10 -14.45 3.76
C PHE A 30 -0.03 -13.40 4.15
N PRO A 31 1.03 -13.80 4.88
CA PRO A 31 2.04 -12.87 5.39
C PRO A 31 3.03 -12.38 4.32
N ASN A 32 3.06 -13.03 3.16
CA ASN A 32 3.86 -12.61 2.01
C ASN A 32 3.06 -11.65 1.12
N LEU A 33 3.72 -10.61 0.62
CA LEU A 33 3.14 -9.64 -0.29
C LEU A 33 2.57 -10.26 -1.58
N GLU A 34 3.23 -11.25 -2.19
CA GLU A 34 2.73 -11.95 -3.39
C GLU A 34 1.44 -12.71 -3.08
N ASP A 35 1.41 -13.42 -1.95
CA ASP A 35 0.23 -14.22 -1.57
C ASP A 35 -0.94 -13.29 -1.19
N PHE A 36 -0.66 -12.18 -0.51
CA PHE A 36 -1.65 -11.15 -0.24
C PHE A 36 -2.18 -10.50 -1.53
N ALA A 37 -1.32 -10.27 -2.52
CA ALA A 37 -1.73 -9.75 -3.83
C ALA A 37 -2.61 -10.74 -4.62
N ARG A 38 -2.39 -12.06 -4.48
CA ARG A 38 -3.30 -13.09 -5.02
C ARG A 38 -4.65 -13.06 -4.33
N LEU A 39 -4.68 -12.94 -3.00
CA LEU A 39 -5.93 -12.76 -2.25
C LEU A 39 -6.70 -11.52 -2.73
N LEU A 40 -6.02 -10.38 -2.92
CA LEU A 40 -6.66 -9.18 -3.47
C LEU A 40 -7.25 -9.43 -4.87
N THR A 41 -6.53 -10.17 -5.71
CA THR A 41 -7.01 -10.58 -7.05
C THR A 41 -8.27 -11.43 -6.94
N ASP A 42 -8.30 -12.41 -6.04
CA ASP A 42 -9.47 -13.28 -5.84
C ASP A 42 -10.67 -12.51 -5.29
N ILE A 43 -10.46 -11.57 -4.38
CA ILE A 43 -11.51 -10.66 -3.89
C ILE A 43 -12.09 -9.85 -5.06
N ASN A 44 -11.25 -9.23 -5.89
CA ASN A 44 -11.73 -8.46 -7.03
C ASN A 44 -12.47 -9.32 -8.05
N ARG A 45 -12.01 -10.56 -8.29
CA ARG A 45 -12.69 -11.54 -9.15
C ARG A 45 -14.05 -11.97 -8.58
N HIS A 46 -14.17 -12.05 -7.26
CA HIS A 46 -15.42 -12.43 -6.60
C HIS A 46 -16.43 -11.27 -6.59
N VAL A 47 -16.00 -10.09 -6.13
CA VAL A 47 -16.84 -8.89 -6.03
C VAL A 47 -17.24 -8.38 -7.41
N ARG A 48 -16.37 -8.52 -8.43
CA ARG A 48 -16.54 -8.02 -9.80
C ARG A 48 -17.04 -6.56 -9.87
N PRO A 49 -16.30 -5.58 -9.31
CA PRO A 49 -16.65 -4.18 -9.48
C PRO A 49 -16.69 -3.84 -10.98
N ARG A 50 -17.78 -3.24 -11.45
CA ARG A 50 -17.94 -2.89 -12.88
C ARG A 50 -17.35 -1.52 -13.24
N PHE A 51 -17.12 -0.69 -12.23
CA PHE A 51 -16.75 0.71 -12.39
C PHE A 51 -16.05 1.19 -11.12
N ALA A 52 -15.03 2.01 -11.28
CA ALA A 52 -14.31 2.61 -10.17
C ALA A 52 -14.04 4.10 -10.42
N VAL A 53 -14.18 4.87 -9.35
CA VAL A 53 -13.75 6.27 -9.27
C VAL A 53 -12.68 6.35 -8.20
N MET A 54 -11.52 6.89 -8.54
CA MET A 54 -10.45 7.20 -7.60
C MET A 54 -10.36 8.72 -7.44
N ASP A 55 -10.80 9.21 -6.28
CA ASP A 55 -10.54 10.58 -5.87
C ASP A 55 -9.08 10.70 -5.44
N ALA A 56 -8.30 11.36 -6.29
CA ALA A 56 -6.92 11.72 -6.07
C ALA A 56 -6.75 13.23 -6.23
N ILE A 57 -7.73 14.03 -5.77
CA ILE A 57 -7.58 15.49 -5.68
C ILE A 57 -6.47 15.79 -4.67
N ILE A 58 -6.56 15.15 -3.50
CA ILE A 58 -5.52 15.10 -2.49
C ILE A 58 -5.08 13.66 -2.32
N SER A 59 -3.83 13.37 -2.66
CA SER A 59 -3.19 12.09 -2.38
C SER A 59 -2.39 12.14 -1.08
N MET A 60 -1.96 10.99 -0.59
CA MET A 60 -1.11 10.90 0.59
C MET A 60 0.23 10.24 0.26
N GLU A 61 1.32 10.96 0.50
CA GLU A 61 2.70 10.52 0.28
C GLU A 61 3.39 10.11 1.60
N GLY A 62 4.51 9.38 1.51
CA GLY A 62 5.27 8.91 2.67
C GLY A 62 4.60 7.73 3.38
N ASN A 63 4.47 7.79 4.71
CA ASN A 63 3.95 6.69 5.54
C ASN A 63 2.41 6.64 5.65
N GLY A 64 1.73 6.77 4.50
CA GLY A 64 0.29 6.53 4.38
C GLY A 64 -0.11 5.08 4.72
N PRO A 65 -1.41 4.78 4.86
CA PRO A 65 -2.57 5.57 4.46
C PRO A 65 -3.22 6.38 5.59
N LYS A 66 -2.55 6.59 6.74
CA LYS A 66 -3.07 7.46 7.82
C LYS A 66 -2.06 8.49 8.31
N ASN A 67 -0.77 8.14 8.29
CA ASN A 67 0.32 8.95 8.84
C ASN A 67 1.26 9.46 7.76
N GLY A 68 0.77 9.60 6.53
CA GLY A 68 1.50 10.24 5.44
C GLY A 68 1.31 11.75 5.44
N HIS A 69 1.87 12.41 4.45
CA HIS A 69 1.66 13.83 4.21
C HIS A 69 0.65 14.03 3.07
N PRO A 70 -0.37 14.88 3.23
CA PRO A 70 -1.26 15.22 2.13
C PRO A 70 -0.46 15.94 1.03
N ARG A 71 -0.75 15.60 -0.22
CA ARG A 71 -0.14 16.16 -1.42
C ARG A 71 -1.25 16.47 -2.41
N GLN A 72 -1.33 17.73 -2.84
CA GLN A 72 -2.25 18.12 -3.91
C GLN A 72 -1.79 17.45 -5.22
N THR A 73 -2.64 16.58 -5.75
CA THR A 73 -2.39 15.86 -7.01
C THR A 73 -3.40 16.26 -8.08
N GLY A 74 -4.65 16.57 -7.71
CA GLY A 74 -5.63 17.22 -8.57
C GLY A 74 -6.28 16.31 -9.61
N TRP A 75 -6.32 15.00 -9.40
CA TRP A 75 -6.87 14.06 -10.37
C TRP A 75 -8.16 13.41 -9.87
N LEU A 76 -9.10 13.21 -10.79
CA LEU A 76 -10.20 12.28 -10.62
C LEU A 76 -10.04 11.22 -11.71
N LEU A 77 -9.69 10.00 -11.31
CA LEU A 77 -9.50 8.91 -12.24
C LEU A 77 -10.75 8.04 -12.27
N VAL A 78 -11.15 7.62 -13.46
CA VAL A 78 -12.39 6.88 -13.69
C VAL A 78 -12.13 5.78 -14.71
N SER A 79 -12.57 4.57 -14.43
CA SER A 79 -12.40 3.43 -15.35
C SER A 79 -13.36 2.29 -15.02
N THR A 80 -13.71 1.49 -16.04
CA THR A 80 -14.30 0.16 -15.89
C THR A 80 -13.24 -0.94 -15.74
N ASP A 81 -11.99 -0.65 -16.10
CA ASP A 81 -10.83 -1.50 -15.84
C ASP A 81 -10.12 -1.02 -14.56
N LEU A 82 -10.25 -1.82 -13.50
CA LEU A 82 -9.67 -1.56 -12.18
C LEU A 82 -8.13 -1.69 -12.16
N VAL A 83 -7.56 -2.52 -13.03
CA VAL A 83 -6.09 -2.63 -13.14
C VAL A 83 -5.56 -1.40 -13.87
N ALA A 84 -6.22 -0.93 -14.91
CA ALA A 84 -5.80 0.24 -15.67
C ALA A 84 -5.81 1.53 -14.85
N ILE A 85 -6.83 1.75 -14.00
CA ILE A 85 -6.88 2.94 -13.13
C ILE A 85 -5.79 2.90 -12.05
N ASP A 86 -5.49 1.74 -11.46
CA ASP A 86 -4.38 1.60 -10.50
C ASP A 86 -3.01 1.74 -11.21
N THR A 87 -2.91 1.28 -12.45
CA THR A 87 -1.73 1.43 -13.31
C THR A 87 -1.48 2.91 -13.65
N ALA A 88 -2.52 3.64 -14.02
CA ALA A 88 -2.47 5.08 -14.27
C ALA A 88 -2.07 5.84 -13.00
N ALA A 89 -2.72 5.55 -11.88
CA ALA A 89 -2.42 6.18 -10.59
C ALA A 89 -0.96 5.93 -10.16
N ALA A 90 -0.46 4.70 -10.31
CA ALA A 90 0.93 4.35 -10.00
C ALA A 90 1.91 5.17 -10.86
N LEU A 91 1.69 5.21 -12.18
CA LEU A 91 2.58 5.92 -13.09
C LEU A 91 2.57 7.43 -12.85
N LEU A 92 1.39 8.02 -12.61
CA LEU A 92 1.21 9.44 -12.29
C LEU A 92 1.95 9.88 -11.03
N ILE A 93 2.16 8.98 -10.05
CA ILE A 93 2.96 9.27 -8.84
C ILE A 93 4.41 8.77 -8.94
N GLY A 94 4.87 8.40 -10.16
CA GLY A 94 6.24 8.00 -10.43
C GLY A 94 6.60 6.58 -9.96
N LEU A 95 5.63 5.67 -9.86
CA LEU A 95 5.86 4.24 -9.62
C LEU A 95 5.76 3.46 -10.93
N ASP A 96 6.64 2.48 -11.11
CA ASP A 96 6.43 1.47 -12.17
C ASP A 96 5.34 0.49 -11.72
N PRO A 97 4.16 0.47 -12.37
CA PRO A 97 3.04 -0.39 -11.99
C PRO A 97 3.38 -1.88 -12.01
N ARG A 98 4.34 -2.30 -12.85
CA ARG A 98 4.77 -3.70 -12.97
C ARG A 98 5.54 -4.19 -11.74
N THR A 99 6.07 -3.26 -10.95
CA THR A 99 6.78 -3.57 -9.69
C THR A 99 5.82 -3.79 -8.52
N LEU A 100 4.54 -3.41 -8.67
CA LEU A 100 3.52 -3.55 -7.63
C LEU A 100 2.80 -4.91 -7.78
N PRO A 101 3.00 -5.87 -6.86
CA PRO A 101 2.48 -7.23 -7.05
C PRO A 101 0.96 -7.29 -7.22
N PHE A 102 0.20 -6.44 -6.53
CA PHE A 102 -1.27 -6.44 -6.63
C PHE A 102 -1.77 -5.98 -8.01
N ILE A 103 -1.04 -5.12 -8.72
CA ILE A 103 -1.36 -4.72 -10.10
C ILE A 103 -0.95 -5.84 -11.05
N ARG A 104 0.32 -6.24 -11.01
CA ARG A 104 0.89 -7.26 -11.92
C ARG A 104 0.16 -8.59 -11.85
N ILE A 105 -0.18 -9.07 -10.64
CA ILE A 105 -0.87 -10.35 -10.45
C ILE A 105 -2.33 -10.25 -10.88
N ALA A 106 -3.01 -9.14 -10.62
CA ALA A 106 -4.37 -8.93 -11.09
C ALA A 106 -4.46 -8.92 -12.62
N ALA A 107 -3.52 -8.23 -13.29
CA ALA A 107 -3.41 -8.22 -14.75
C ALA A 107 -3.15 -9.62 -15.32
N ALA A 108 -2.17 -10.34 -14.76
CA ALA A 108 -1.88 -11.71 -15.15
C ALA A 108 -3.06 -12.67 -14.89
N GLY A 109 -3.93 -12.34 -13.94
CA GLY A 109 -5.18 -13.03 -13.66
C GLY A 109 -6.35 -12.64 -14.57
N GLY A 110 -6.11 -11.81 -15.60
CA GLY A 110 -7.11 -11.38 -16.57
C GLY A 110 -8.11 -10.34 -16.05
N LEU A 111 -7.77 -9.60 -14.99
CA LEU A 111 -8.67 -8.57 -14.44
C LEU A 111 -8.59 -7.21 -15.14
N GLY A 112 -7.58 -7.01 -16.00
CA GLY A 112 -7.37 -5.74 -16.70
C GLY A 112 -5.93 -5.56 -17.18
N GLU A 113 -5.61 -4.37 -17.67
CA GLU A 113 -4.30 -4.06 -18.25
C GLU A 113 -3.35 -3.34 -17.28
N CYS A 114 -2.08 -3.74 -17.25
CA CYS A 114 -1.03 -3.12 -16.43
C CYS A 114 0.17 -2.58 -17.22
N ARG A 115 0.17 -2.70 -18.55
CA ARG A 115 1.18 -2.15 -19.45
C ARG A 115 0.77 -0.72 -19.83
N PRO A 116 1.51 0.31 -19.38
CA PRO A 116 1.12 1.69 -19.66
C PRO A 116 0.99 2.01 -21.15
N ASP A 117 1.85 1.42 -21.99
CA ASP A 117 1.83 1.54 -23.45
C ASP A 117 0.54 1.01 -24.11
N GLN A 118 -0.26 0.24 -23.39
CA GLN A 118 -1.52 -0.32 -23.87
C GLN A 118 -2.76 0.35 -23.26
N ILE A 119 -2.55 1.38 -22.44
CA ILE A 119 -3.64 2.13 -21.81
C ILE A 119 -3.73 3.49 -22.50
N HIS A 120 -4.91 3.76 -23.05
CA HIS A 120 -5.29 5.07 -23.54
C HIS A 120 -6.14 5.79 -22.49
N VAL A 121 -5.91 7.09 -22.33
CA VAL A 121 -6.58 7.95 -21.36
C VAL A 121 -7.32 9.05 -22.11
N THR A 122 -8.63 9.11 -21.89
CA THR A 122 -9.42 10.27 -22.29
C THR A 122 -9.29 11.36 -21.23
N LEU A 123 -8.49 12.39 -21.51
CA LEU A 123 -8.45 13.59 -20.68
C LEU A 123 -9.70 14.43 -20.93
N ILE A 124 -10.44 14.73 -19.87
CA ILE A 124 -11.61 15.60 -19.90
C ILE A 124 -11.29 16.88 -19.14
N ARG A 125 -11.52 18.04 -19.76
CA ARG A 125 -11.36 19.34 -19.10
C ARG A 125 -12.48 20.30 -19.51
N GLN A 126 -12.83 21.19 -18.60
CA GLN A 126 -13.72 22.30 -18.87
C GLN A 126 -12.93 23.47 -19.48
N GLN A 127 -13.45 24.07 -20.55
CA GLN A 127 -12.93 25.28 -21.17
C GLN A 127 -14.10 26.25 -21.38
N GLY A 128 -14.23 27.22 -20.46
CA GLY A 128 -15.43 28.06 -20.39
C GLY A 128 -16.67 27.21 -20.07
N ASP A 129 -17.72 27.34 -20.88
CA ASP A 129 -18.96 26.55 -20.77
C ASP A 129 -18.90 25.21 -21.52
N SER A 130 -17.80 24.91 -22.21
CA SER A 130 -17.64 23.69 -23.00
C SER A 130 -16.82 22.63 -22.28
N ILE A 131 -17.18 21.36 -22.47
CA ILE A 131 -16.36 20.21 -22.09
C ILE A 131 -15.60 19.75 -23.33
N ILE A 132 -14.29 19.66 -23.21
CA ILE A 132 -13.43 19.12 -24.27
C ILE A 132 -12.76 17.85 -23.77
N SER A 133 -12.63 16.90 -24.69
CA SER A 133 -11.96 15.63 -24.45
C SER A 133 -10.90 15.38 -25.50
N SER A 134 -9.86 14.66 -25.10
CA SER A 134 -8.80 14.22 -26.01
C SER A 134 -8.21 12.92 -25.49
N GLU A 135 -7.92 12.00 -26.39
CA GLU A 135 -7.38 10.69 -26.07
C GLU A 135 -5.87 10.68 -26.28
N HIS A 136 -5.14 10.13 -25.31
CA HIS A 136 -3.68 10.09 -25.30
C HIS A 136 -3.19 8.77 -24.70
N PRO A 137 -2.02 8.25 -25.11
CA PRO A 137 -1.38 7.16 -24.40
C PRO A 137 -1.05 7.56 -22.94
N LEU A 138 -1.24 6.64 -22.00
CA LEU A 138 -0.97 6.88 -20.58
C LEU A 138 0.46 7.40 -20.29
N PRO A 139 1.53 6.92 -20.94
CA PRO A 139 2.88 7.45 -20.70
C PRO A 139 2.98 8.95 -20.98
N GLU A 140 2.35 9.43 -22.06
CA GLU A 140 2.33 10.85 -22.40
C GLU A 140 1.62 11.67 -21.30
N ILE A 141 0.50 11.14 -20.79
CA ILE A 141 -0.23 11.78 -19.70
C ILE A 141 0.58 11.81 -18.40
N ALA A 142 1.28 10.72 -18.09
CA ALA A 142 2.14 10.67 -16.91
C ALA A 142 3.32 11.64 -17.01
N ASP A 143 3.91 11.81 -18.20
CA ASP A 143 5.00 12.78 -18.41
C ASP A 143 4.50 14.23 -18.28
N ARG A 144 3.29 14.51 -18.77
CA ARG A 144 2.69 15.85 -18.76
C ARG A 144 2.11 16.25 -17.41
N LEU A 145 1.38 15.33 -16.76
CA LEU A 145 0.57 15.61 -15.57
C LEU A 145 1.08 14.95 -14.30
N GLY A 146 2.03 14.00 -14.39
CA GLY A 146 2.55 13.27 -13.25
C GLY A 146 3.22 14.16 -12.20
N VAL A 147 3.07 13.78 -10.93
CA VAL A 147 3.60 14.55 -9.81
C VAL A 147 5.05 14.16 -9.55
N LYS A 148 5.96 15.12 -9.76
CA LYS A 148 7.38 14.95 -9.47
C LYS A 148 7.64 14.97 -7.97
N GLY A 149 8.55 14.10 -7.53
CA GLY A 149 9.02 14.06 -6.14
C GLY A 149 7.98 13.52 -5.15
N PHE A 150 6.99 12.74 -5.62
CA PHE A 150 6.02 12.09 -4.74
C PHE A 150 6.73 11.11 -3.80
N LYS A 151 6.66 11.35 -2.49
CA LYS A 151 7.41 10.54 -1.52
C LYS A 151 6.78 9.16 -1.37
N GLN A 152 7.56 8.11 -1.57
CA GLN A 152 7.12 6.72 -1.37
C GLN A 152 7.19 6.33 0.12
N ALA A 153 6.40 5.33 0.53
CA ALA A 153 6.54 4.77 1.88
C ALA A 153 7.95 4.19 2.06
N GLU A 154 8.54 4.32 3.25
CA GLU A 154 9.94 3.92 3.51
C GLU A 154 10.19 2.39 3.42
N THR A 155 9.12 1.63 3.20
CA THR A 155 9.10 0.19 3.04
C THR A 155 9.19 -0.19 1.57
N ARG A 156 10.42 -0.36 1.09
CA ARG A 156 10.64 -1.33 0.01
C ARG A 156 10.67 -2.69 0.68
N HIS A 157 9.65 -3.52 0.46
CA HIS A 157 9.82 -4.96 0.59
C HIS A 157 10.98 -5.31 -0.32
N SER A 158 12.09 -5.73 0.26
CA SER A 158 13.23 -6.10 -0.54
C SER A 158 12.78 -7.21 -1.48
N THR A 159 13.03 -7.03 -2.77
CA THR A 159 13.16 -8.08 -3.79
C THR A 159 14.28 -9.07 -3.44
N LEU A 160 14.69 -9.18 -2.16
CA LEU A 160 15.56 -10.22 -1.62
C LEU A 160 14.81 -11.55 -1.69
N SER A 161 14.78 -12.05 -2.91
CA SER A 161 15.24 -13.36 -3.35
C SER A 161 14.71 -14.55 -2.58
N ARG A 162 14.52 -15.63 -3.34
CA ARG A 162 14.33 -17.00 -2.84
C ARG A 162 15.26 -17.36 -1.64
N ALA A 163 16.39 -16.66 -1.45
CA ALA A 163 17.28 -16.82 -0.30
C ALA A 163 16.66 -16.45 1.07
N THR A 164 15.83 -15.41 1.19
CA THR A 164 15.16 -15.13 2.48
C THR A 164 14.06 -16.15 2.80
N ARG A 165 13.58 -16.90 1.79
CA ARG A 165 12.69 -18.06 1.99
C ARG A 165 13.37 -19.15 2.83
N MET A 166 14.71 -19.22 2.83
CA MET A 166 15.51 -20.24 3.51
C MET A 166 16.10 -19.81 4.87
N ALA A 167 16.01 -18.51 5.25
CA ALA A 167 16.63 -18.00 6.48
C ALA A 167 15.70 -17.03 7.26
N PRO A 168 14.72 -17.53 8.03
CA PRO A 168 13.78 -16.71 8.79
C PRO A 168 14.44 -15.79 9.83
N LEU A 169 15.59 -16.20 10.38
CA LEU A 169 16.38 -15.39 11.32
C LEU A 169 16.98 -14.14 10.66
N LEU A 170 17.40 -14.25 9.39
CA LEU A 170 18.00 -13.14 8.65
C LEU A 170 16.96 -12.05 8.32
N LYS A 171 15.69 -12.44 8.07
CA LYS A 171 14.57 -11.50 7.87
C LYS A 171 14.40 -10.53 9.05
N ARG A 172 14.69 -10.95 10.29
CA ARG A 172 14.60 -10.08 11.50
C ARG A 172 15.52 -8.86 11.40
N PHE A 173 16.69 -9.04 10.82
CA PHE A 173 17.75 -8.04 10.80
C PHE A 173 17.83 -7.24 9.50
N VAL A 174 17.13 -7.66 8.44
CA VAL A 174 17.18 -6.99 7.12
C VAL A 174 15.89 -6.22 6.79
N LEU A 175 14.71 -6.78 7.14
CA LEU A 175 13.43 -6.18 6.75
C LEU A 175 13.03 -5.03 7.67
N SER A 176 12.51 -3.96 7.07
CA SER A 176 11.89 -2.83 7.78
C SER A 176 10.84 -3.29 8.80
N ARG A 177 10.74 -2.58 9.92
CA ARG A 177 9.87 -2.94 11.04
C ARG A 177 9.15 -1.71 11.60
N PRO A 178 7.94 -1.87 12.17
CA PRO A 178 7.27 -0.77 12.86
C PRO A 178 8.05 -0.41 14.13
N VAL A 179 8.16 0.87 14.45
CA VAL A 179 8.82 1.41 15.65
C VAL A 179 7.89 2.44 16.28
N ILE A 180 7.67 2.35 17.59
CA ILE A 180 6.89 3.33 18.35
C ILE A 180 7.81 4.46 18.82
N ASP A 181 7.40 5.69 18.58
CA ASP A 181 7.95 6.89 19.18
C ASP A 181 7.29 7.10 20.56
N PRO A 182 8.04 6.98 21.68
CA PRO A 182 7.47 7.08 23.02
C PRO A 182 6.98 8.49 23.37
N ASP A 183 7.50 9.53 22.71
CA ASP A 183 7.16 10.93 23.01
C ASP A 183 5.82 11.32 22.39
N ILE A 184 5.48 10.70 21.25
CA ILE A 184 4.19 10.88 20.56
C ILE A 184 3.13 9.87 21.08
N CYS A 185 3.55 8.74 21.65
CA CYS A 185 2.64 7.65 22.02
C CYS A 185 1.67 8.03 23.15
N THR A 186 0.36 8.01 22.86
CA THR A 186 -0.71 8.23 23.85
C THR A 186 -1.00 7.01 24.75
N ARG A 187 -0.28 5.90 24.59
CA ARG A 187 -0.42 4.65 25.37
C ARG A 187 -1.84 4.06 25.34
N CYS A 188 -2.58 4.29 24.25
CA CYS A 188 -3.98 3.88 24.10
C CYS A 188 -4.20 2.36 23.92
N GLY A 189 -3.14 1.58 23.67
CA GLY A 189 -3.23 0.12 23.51
C GLY A 189 -3.79 -0.39 22.18
N LEU A 190 -4.31 0.49 21.30
CA LEU A 190 -4.95 0.08 20.06
C LEU A 190 -4.07 -0.81 19.16
N CYS A 191 -2.76 -0.56 19.13
CA CYS A 191 -1.81 -1.38 18.37
C CYS A 191 -1.73 -2.84 18.83
N GLU A 192 -1.91 -3.12 20.13
CA GLU A 192 -2.04 -4.47 20.66
C GLU A 192 -3.38 -5.08 20.27
N THR A 193 -4.48 -4.32 20.42
CA THR A 193 -5.83 -4.78 20.04
C THR A 193 -5.88 -5.22 18.58
N VAL A 194 -5.37 -4.42 17.65
CA VAL A 194 -5.41 -4.73 16.20
C VAL A 194 -4.35 -5.74 15.75
N CYS A 195 -3.39 -6.11 16.61
CA CYS A 195 -2.37 -7.08 16.21
C CYS A 195 -3.06 -8.43 15.93
N PRO A 196 -2.94 -8.98 14.70
CA PRO A 196 -3.73 -10.14 14.31
C PRO A 196 -3.18 -11.46 14.86
N LEU A 197 -1.99 -11.43 15.46
CA LEU A 197 -1.30 -12.62 15.96
C LEU A 197 -1.79 -13.01 17.34
N ASP A 198 -1.88 -14.31 17.57
CA ASP A 198 -2.05 -14.88 18.89
C ASP A 198 -0.95 -15.93 19.11
N PRO A 199 0.02 -15.70 20.03
CA PRO A 199 0.16 -14.53 20.90
C PRO A 199 0.55 -13.24 20.16
N LYS A 200 -0.04 -12.12 20.59
CA LYS A 200 0.23 -10.75 20.07
C LYS A 200 1.72 -10.40 19.98
N ALA A 201 2.13 -9.81 18.86
CA ALA A 201 3.51 -9.37 18.62
C ALA A 201 3.82 -7.96 19.14
N VAL A 202 2.84 -7.23 19.65
CA VAL A 202 3.02 -5.96 20.37
C VAL A 202 2.08 -5.96 21.55
N ARG A 203 2.60 -5.61 22.75
CA ARG A 203 1.84 -5.68 24.00
C ARG A 203 2.18 -4.55 24.97
N GLN A 204 1.19 -4.08 25.72
CA GLN A 204 1.36 -3.26 26.91
C GLN A 204 1.63 -4.17 28.10
N ILE A 205 2.89 -4.20 28.56
CA ILE A 205 3.29 -5.04 29.70
C ILE A 205 2.55 -4.61 30.97
N LYS A 206 2.27 -3.30 31.12
CA LYS A 206 1.42 -2.74 32.16
C LYS A 206 0.41 -1.76 31.55
N ALA A 207 -0.71 -1.56 32.22
CA ALA A 207 -1.70 -0.56 31.78
C ALA A 207 -1.03 0.81 31.60
N ARG A 208 -1.37 1.51 30.51
CA ARG A 208 -0.84 2.84 30.17
C ARG A 208 0.69 2.91 30.00
N THR A 209 1.39 1.80 29.73
CA THR A 209 2.80 1.88 29.28
C THR A 209 2.92 1.92 27.76
N VAL A 210 4.07 2.37 27.25
CA VAL A 210 4.38 2.26 25.82
C VAL A 210 4.37 0.78 25.41
N PRO A 211 3.60 0.37 24.39
CA PRO A 211 3.57 -1.01 23.92
C PRO A 211 4.95 -1.46 23.41
N VAL A 212 5.31 -2.72 23.67
CA VAL A 212 6.62 -3.30 23.31
C VAL A 212 6.44 -4.38 22.25
N TYR A 213 7.23 -4.32 21.18
CA TYR A 213 7.22 -5.33 20.11
C TYR A 213 8.06 -6.57 20.46
N GLN A 214 7.47 -7.73 20.21
CA GLN A 214 8.15 -9.02 20.08
C GLN A 214 8.39 -9.32 18.59
N TYR A 215 9.47 -8.75 18.04
CA TYR A 215 9.74 -8.82 16.59
C TYR A 215 9.97 -10.22 16.03
N SER A 216 10.29 -11.21 16.87
CA SER A 216 10.35 -12.62 16.45
C SER A 216 9.00 -13.15 16.00
N ARG A 217 7.90 -12.57 16.49
CA ARG A 217 6.53 -12.93 16.13
C ARG A 217 5.95 -12.02 15.04
N CYS A 218 6.43 -10.78 14.94
CA CYS A 218 5.87 -9.78 14.05
C CYS A 218 6.00 -10.17 12.56
N ILE A 219 4.86 -10.42 11.92
CA ILE A 219 4.75 -10.71 10.48
C ILE A 219 4.87 -9.47 9.59
N ARG A 220 5.05 -8.28 10.16
CA ARG A 220 5.18 -7.00 9.43
C ARG A 220 3.98 -6.68 8.53
N CYS A 221 2.77 -6.95 9.02
CA CYS A 221 1.52 -6.53 8.36
C CYS A 221 1.24 -5.03 8.46
N TYR A 222 1.90 -4.33 9.39
CA TYR A 222 1.76 -2.89 9.65
C TYR A 222 0.35 -2.41 10.07
N CYS A 223 -0.59 -3.30 10.44
CA CYS A 223 -1.91 -2.91 10.97
C CYS A 223 -1.81 -1.97 12.18
N CYS A 224 -0.81 -2.18 13.04
CA CYS A 224 -0.51 -1.31 14.17
C CYS A 224 -0.14 0.12 13.75
N GLN A 225 0.58 0.28 12.63
CA GLN A 225 0.95 1.58 12.09
C GLN A 225 -0.26 2.27 11.45
N GLU A 226 -1.02 1.54 10.64
CA GLU A 226 -2.21 2.06 9.97
C GLU A 226 -3.30 2.51 10.95
N THR A 227 -3.46 1.81 12.07
CA THR A 227 -4.51 2.15 13.05
C THR A 227 -4.13 3.30 13.98
N CYS A 228 -2.83 3.53 14.23
CA CYS A 228 -2.34 4.41 15.28
C CYS A 228 -2.92 5.84 15.14
N PRO A 229 -3.75 6.32 16.10
CA PRO A 229 -4.41 7.61 15.96
C PRO A 229 -3.45 8.79 16.15
N ALA A 230 -2.41 8.61 16.96
CA ALA A 230 -1.41 9.64 17.23
C ALA A 230 -0.30 9.70 16.18
N GLY A 231 -0.29 8.80 15.19
CA GLY A 231 0.83 8.70 14.23
C GLY A 231 2.17 8.25 14.84
N ALA A 232 2.18 7.77 16.09
CA ALA A 232 3.38 7.43 16.85
C ALA A 232 4.15 6.19 16.31
N ILE A 233 3.64 5.48 15.30
CA ILE A 233 4.26 4.27 14.76
C ILE A 233 4.76 4.55 13.34
N THR A 234 6.08 4.49 13.17
CA THR A 234 6.76 4.67 11.87
C THR A 234 7.40 3.36 11.41
N VAL A 235 7.66 3.22 10.12
CA VAL A 235 8.37 2.05 9.60
C VAL A 235 9.84 2.37 9.41
N ARG A 236 10.72 1.76 10.20
CA ARG A 236 12.16 1.99 10.11
C ARG A 236 12.90 0.77 9.57
N ARG A 237 13.91 1.02 8.73
CA ARG A 237 14.91 0.01 8.35
C ARG A 237 15.78 -0.34 9.55
N THR A 238 16.16 -1.61 9.64
CA THR A 238 17.19 -2.08 10.57
C THR A 238 18.57 -1.58 10.12
N LEU A 239 19.55 -1.53 11.04
CA LEU A 239 20.90 -1.05 10.74
C LEU A 239 21.56 -1.86 9.60
N ILE A 240 21.44 -3.19 9.64
CA ILE A 240 21.95 -4.09 8.60
C ILE A 240 21.19 -3.91 7.28
N GLY A 241 19.88 -3.67 7.31
CA GLY A 241 19.07 -3.36 6.13
C GLY A 241 19.43 -2.03 5.43
N ARG A 242 20.20 -1.14 6.07
CA ARG A 242 20.75 0.07 5.43
C ARG A 242 21.98 -0.22 4.56
N TRP A 243 22.71 -1.31 4.85
CA TRP A 243 23.96 -1.69 4.18
C TRP A 243 23.74 -2.44 2.86
N PHE A 244 22.65 -3.21 2.74
CA PHE A 244 22.29 -3.93 1.50
C PHE A 244 21.57 -3.03 0.48
N ARG A 245 22.19 -1.89 0.12
CA ARG A 245 21.70 -1.02 -0.97
C ARG A 245 21.82 -1.76 -2.32
N THR A 246 20.68 -2.20 -2.84
CA THR A 246 20.43 -2.37 -4.29
C THR A 246 19.10 -1.71 -4.60
#